data_AF-A0A4S8P0Z6-F1
#
_entry.id   AF-A0A4S8P0Z6-F1
#
_cell.length_a   1.000
_cell.length_b   1.000
_cell.length_c   1.000
_cell.angle_alpha   90.00
_cell.angle_beta   90.00
_cell.angle_gamma   90.00
#
_symmetry.space_group_name_H-M   'P 1'
#
loop_
_entity.id
_entity.type
_entity.pdbx_description
1 polymer ?
#
loop_
_entity_poly.entity_id
_entity_poly.type
_entity_poly.pdbx_seq_one_letter_code
_entity_poly.pdbx_strand_id
1 'polypeptide(L)'
;MSGVSHYNGYLCAGEGIATNVLSDRLARLEATGFVTKARDPADGRRHVYSLTDKGADLAPVLSAIVVWAARHTATDATADAVAALGEGGGRPAGR
;
A
#
# COMPACT_ATOMS: atom_id res chain seq x y z
N MET A 1 -11.20 4.29 -0.12
CA MET A 1 -10.36 3.34 0.64
C MET A 1 -9.34 4.15 1.43
N SER A 2 -9.52 4.30 2.74
CA SER A 2 -8.48 4.90 3.57
C SER A 2 -7.44 3.82 3.82
N GLY A 3 -6.32 3.90 3.10
CA GLY A 3 -5.17 3.02 3.31
C GLY A 3 -4.64 3.20 4.73
N VAL A 4 -3.98 2.17 5.25
CA VAL A 4 -3.37 2.22 6.57
C VAL A 4 -2.20 3.22 6.53
N SER A 5 -2.39 4.42 7.07
CA SER A 5 -1.35 5.47 7.05
C SER A 5 -0.39 5.41 8.25
N HIS A 6 -0.67 4.55 9.23
CA HIS A 6 0.08 4.49 10.49
C HIS A 6 0.95 3.23 10.57
N TYR A 7 2.19 3.40 11.02
CA TYR A 7 3.18 2.34 11.24
C TYR A 7 2.62 1.11 11.98
N ASN A 8 1.82 1.33 13.03
CA ASN A 8 1.23 0.26 13.82
C ASN A 8 0.16 -0.54 13.05
N GLY A 9 -0.52 0.10 12.09
CA GLY A 9 -1.45 -0.63 11.23
C GLY A 9 -0.75 -1.52 10.20
N TYR A 10 0.48 -1.19 9.77
CA TYR A 10 1.29 -2.08 8.93
C TYR A 10 1.76 -3.32 9.72
N LEU A 11 2.03 -3.18 11.02
CA LEU A 11 2.38 -4.32 11.89
C LEU A 11 1.17 -5.24 12.16
N CYS A 12 -0.04 -4.69 12.24
CA CYS A 12 -1.27 -5.47 12.41
C CYS A 12 -1.83 -6.05 11.09
N ALA A 13 -1.26 -5.72 9.93
CA ALA A 13 -1.78 -6.13 8.61
C ALA A 13 -1.53 -7.62 8.26
N GLY A 14 -1.13 -8.46 9.22
CA GLY A 14 -1.18 -9.92 9.10
C GLY A 14 0.04 -10.58 8.48
N GLU A 15 0.94 -9.83 7.85
CA GLU A 15 2.27 -10.36 7.51
C GLU A 15 3.19 -10.13 8.72
N GLY A 16 3.69 -11.19 9.34
CA GLY A 16 4.65 -11.15 10.47
C GLY A 16 6.01 -10.55 10.08
N ILE A 17 6.01 -9.31 9.58
CA ILE A 17 7.19 -8.55 9.21
C ILE A 17 7.82 -8.05 10.50
N ALA A 18 9.04 -8.49 10.78
CA ALA A 18 9.82 -7.97 11.88
C ALA A 18 9.93 -6.43 11.75
N THR A 19 9.73 -5.72 12.86
CA THR A 19 9.73 -4.25 12.96
C THR A 19 10.91 -3.59 12.25
N ASN A 20 12.08 -4.22 12.29
CA ASN A 20 13.29 -3.74 11.61
C ASN A 20 13.21 -3.83 10.08
N VAL A 21 12.63 -4.91 9.55
CA VAL A 21 12.43 -5.11 8.09
C VAL A 21 11.40 -4.11 7.57
N LEU A 22 10.33 -3.85 8.32
CA LEU A 22 9.35 -2.84 7.95
C LEU A 22 9.98 -1.44 7.91
N SER A 23 10.80 -1.12 8.91
CA SER A 23 11.51 0.17 8.99
C SER A 23 12.47 0.38 7.82
N ASP A 24 13.26 -0.65 7.46
CA ASP A 24 14.17 -0.60 6.30
C ASP A 24 13.40 -0.44 4.99
N ARG A 25 12.30 -1.18 4.80
CA ARG A 25 11.46 -1.06 3.60
C ARG A 25 10.83 0.32 3.48
N LEU A 26 10.28 0.87 4.56
CA LEU A 26 9.71 2.21 4.57
C LEU A 26 10.77 3.28 4.27
N ALA A 27 11.97 3.16 4.85
CA ALA A 27 13.07 4.06 4.56
C ALA A 27 13.51 4.00 3.08
N ARG A 28 13.53 2.80 2.47
CA ARG A 28 13.81 2.65 1.03
C ARG A 28 12.72 3.26 0.16
N LEU A 29 11.45 3.04 0.50
CA LEU A 29 10.32 3.60 -0.25
C LEU A 29 10.27 5.13 -0.11
N GLU A 30 10.65 5.68 1.04
CA GLU A 30 10.85 7.12 1.24
C GLU A 30 12.01 7.64 0.38
N ALA A 31 13.18 6.99 0.43
CA ALA A 31 14.35 7.39 -0.34
C ALA A 31 14.13 7.32 -1.85
N THR A 32 13.28 6.41 -2.32
CA THR A 32 12.92 6.27 -3.74
C THR A 32 11.71 7.12 -4.15
N GLY A 33 11.12 7.86 -3.19
CA GLY A 33 10.06 8.83 -3.43
C GLY A 33 8.68 8.22 -3.68
N PHE A 34 8.41 7.01 -3.17
CA PHE A 34 7.08 6.41 -3.25
C PHE A 34 6.19 6.80 -2.05
N VAL A 35 6.78 7.02 -0.89
CA VAL A 35 6.08 7.44 0.35
C VAL A 35 6.73 8.70 0.91
N THR A 36 5.94 9.51 1.60
CA THR A 36 6.41 10.59 2.45
C THR A 36 6.24 10.22 3.92
N LYS A 37 7.09 10.80 4.77
CA LYS A 37 7.05 10.63 6.22
C LYS A 37 6.80 11.98 6.86
N ALA A 38 5.74 12.10 7.65
CA ALA A 38 5.42 13.29 8.42
C ALA A 38 5.22 12.94 9.90
N ARG A 39 5.45 13.90 10.80
CA ARG A 39 5.03 13.74 12.19
C ARG A 39 3.52 13.82 12.27
N ASP A 40 2.92 12.97 13.09
CA ASP A 40 1.49 13.00 13.33
C ASP A 40 1.10 14.32 14.03
N PRO A 41 0.15 15.11 13.46
CA PRO A 41 -0.31 16.36 14.08
C PRO A 41 -0.98 16.15 15.44
N ALA A 42 -1.56 14.97 15.69
CA ALA A 42 -2.25 14.64 16.94
C ALA A 42 -1.31 14.07 18.01
N ASP A 43 -0.22 13.39 17.61
CA ASP A 43 0.79 12.84 18.51
C ASP A 43 2.18 12.95 17.87
N GLY A 44 2.91 14.03 18.15
CA GLY A 44 4.22 14.31 17.55
C GLY A 44 5.31 13.26 17.81
N ARG A 45 5.05 12.24 18.64
CA ARG A 45 5.92 11.07 18.82
C ARG A 45 5.75 10.03 17.70
N ARG A 46 4.64 10.09 16.95
CA ARG A 46 4.30 9.17 15.87
C ARG A 46 4.66 9.74 14.51
N HIS A 47 4.90 8.83 13.57
CA HIS A 47 5.08 9.15 12.17
C HIS A 47 3.91 8.58 11.36
N VAL A 48 3.42 9.41 10.44
CA VAL A 48 2.43 9.05 9.42
C VAL A 48 3.18 8.88 8.11
N TYR A 49 2.92 7.76 7.43
CA TYR A 49 3.45 7.48 6.10
C TYR A 49 2.32 7.58 5.09
N SER A 50 2.52 8.40 4.06
CA SER A 50 1.53 8.65 3.01
C SER A 50 2.12 8.40 1.63
N LEU A 51 1.36 7.77 0.73
CA LEU A 51 1.80 7.61 -0.66
C LEU A 51 1.97 8.98 -1.32
N THR A 52 3.04 9.11 -2.10
CA THR A 52 3.21 10.18 -3.07
C THR A 52 2.38 9.89 -4.32
N ASP A 53 2.27 10.85 -5.24
CA ASP A 53 1.66 10.62 -6.56
C ASP A 53 2.32 9.43 -7.29
N LYS A 54 3.66 9.37 -7.27
CA LYS A 54 4.43 8.24 -7.81
C LYS A 54 4.09 6.91 -7.14
N GLY A 55 3.82 6.93 -5.83
CA GLY A 55 3.33 5.78 -5.06
C GLY A 55 1.93 5.35 -5.46
N ALA A 56 1.03 6.31 -5.64
CA ALA A 56 -0.35 6.07 -6.04
C ALA A 56 -0.44 5.51 -7.47
N ASP A 57 0.42 5.96 -8.38
CA ASP A 57 0.49 5.48 -9.77
C ASP A 57 0.89 3.99 -9.87
N LEU A 58 1.43 3.40 -8.80
CA LEU A 58 1.75 1.97 -8.75
C LEU A 58 0.53 1.09 -8.46
N ALA A 59 -0.57 1.68 -7.97
CA ALA A 59 -1.81 0.96 -7.66
C ALA A 59 -2.29 0.02 -8.78
N PRO A 60 -2.41 0.43 -10.06
CA PRO A 60 -2.85 -0.46 -11.14
C PRO A 60 -1.92 -1.66 -11.36
N VAL A 61 -0.60 -1.49 -11.16
CA VAL A 61 0.37 -2.59 -11.30
C VAL A 61 0.19 -3.60 -10.17
N LEU A 62 0.05 -3.13 -8.93
CA LEU A 62 -0.20 -3.99 -7.78
C LEU A 62 -1.53 -4.74 -7.92
N SER A 63 -2.59 -4.06 -8.38
CA SER A 63 -3.88 -4.69 -8.69
C SER A 63 -3.75 -5.79 -9.74
N ALA A 64 -2.98 -5.56 -10.81
CA ALA A 64 -2.77 -6.56 -11.85
C ALA A 64 -2.06 -7.83 -11.31
N ILE A 65 -1.09 -7.67 -10.41
CA ILE A 65 -0.41 -8.79 -9.74
C ILE A 65 -1.41 -9.58 -8.89
N VAL A 66 -2.27 -8.90 -8.11
CA VAL A 66 -3.28 -9.56 -7.27
C VAL A 66 -4.30 -10.31 -8.12
N VAL A 67 -4.81 -9.69 -9.19
CA VAL A 67 -5.76 -10.34 -10.12
C VAL A 67 -5.12 -11.55 -10.81
N TRP A 68 -3.85 -11.44 -11.21
CA TRP A 68 -3.12 -12.57 -11.77
C TRP A 68 -2.93 -13.69 -10.75
N ALA A 69 -2.52 -13.37 -9.52
CA ALA A 69 -2.32 -14.36 -8.45
C ALA A 69 -3.62 -15.08 -8.11
N ALA A 70 -4.73 -14.35 -7.96
CA ALA A 70 -6.05 -14.93 -7.69
C ALA A 70 -6.50 -15.96 -8.76
N ARG A 71 -6.00 -15.84 -10.00
CA ARG A 71 -6.30 -16.80 -11.08
C ARG A 71 -5.40 -18.04 -11.07
N HIS A 72 -4.21 -17.96 -10.47
CA HIS A 72 -3.15 -18.99 -10.61
C HIS A 72 -2.65 -19.57 -9.29
N THR A 73 -3.07 -19.02 -8.15
CA THR A 73 -2.68 -19.48 -6.81
C THR A 73 -3.91 -19.73 -5.95
N ALA A 74 -3.81 -20.65 -4.99
CA ALA A 74 -4.80 -20.76 -3.92
C ALA A 74 -4.77 -19.48 -3.09
N THR A 75 -5.87 -18.74 -3.09
CA THR A 75 -5.98 -17.41 -2.49
C THR A 75 -7.14 -17.41 -1.50
N ASP A 76 -6.89 -16.91 -0.28
CA ASP A 76 -7.93 -16.70 0.74
C ASP A 76 -8.73 -15.40 0.52
N ALA A 77 -8.34 -14.59 -0.46
CA ALA A 77 -9.07 -13.38 -0.83
C ALA A 77 -10.39 -13.75 -1.52
N THR A 78 -11.46 -13.03 -1.16
CA THR A 78 -12.77 -13.23 -1.76
C THR A 78 -12.79 -12.78 -3.22
N ALA A 79 -13.60 -13.45 -4.04
CA ALA A 79 -13.78 -13.08 -5.45
C ALA A 79 -14.21 -11.62 -5.62
N ASP A 80 -15.05 -11.10 -4.72
CA ASP A 80 -15.49 -9.70 -4.71
C ASP A 80 -14.35 -8.71 -4.46
N ALA A 81 -13.40 -9.06 -3.57
CA ALA A 81 -12.23 -8.23 -3.30
C ALA A 81 -11.30 -8.17 -4.53
N VAL A 82 -11.18 -9.28 -5.26
CA VAL A 82 -10.40 -9.34 -6.50
C VAL A 82 -11.10 -8.59 -7.63
N ALA A 83 -12.43 -8.69 -7.74
CA ALA A 83 -13.23 -7.95 -8.71
C ALA A 83 -13.10 -6.43 -8.52
N ALA A 84 -13.20 -5.95 -7.28
CA ALA A 84 -13.04 -4.54 -6.96
C ALA A 84 -11.66 -3.97 -7.35
N LEU A 85 -10.60 -4.80 -7.33
CA LEU A 85 -9.26 -4.42 -7.79
C LEU A 85 -9.11 -4.44 -9.32
N GLY A 86 -9.86 -5.30 -10.01
CA GLY A 86 -9.89 -5.38 -11.46
C GLY A 86 -10.64 -4.20 -12.12
N GLU A 87 -11.63 -3.63 -11.44
CA GLU A 87 -12.51 -2.58 -11.99
C GLU A 87 -11.92 -1.16 -11.87
N GLY A 88 -10.87 -0.95 -11.05
CA GLY A 88 -10.34 0.37 -10.68
C GLY A 88 -9.08 0.87 -11.42
N GLY A 89 -8.63 0.20 -12.48
CA GLY A 89 -7.27 0.36 -13.02
C GLY A 89 -6.97 1.58 -13.89
N GLY A 90 -7.90 2.51 -14.13
CA GLY A 90 -7.68 3.63 -15.05
C GLY A 90 -8.29 4.94 -14.58
N ARG A 91 -7.50 5.79 -13.91
CA ARG A 91 -7.82 7.22 -13.90
C ARG A 91 -7.57 7.73 -15.33
N PRO A 92 -8.56 8.31 -16.04
CA PRO A 92 -8.34 8.83 -17.37
C PRO A 92 -7.28 9.94 -17.30
N ALA A 93 -6.22 9.80 -18.09
CA ALA A 93 -5.23 10.85 -18.29
C ALA A 93 -5.97 12.09 -18.83
N GLY A 94 -5.91 13.18 -18.06
CA GLY A 94 -6.57 14.44 -18.38
C GLY A 94 -6.10 15.00 -19.72
N ARG A 95 -7.08 15.50 -20.49
CA ARG A 95 -6.94 16.25 -21.74
C ARG A 95 -6.33 17.63 -21.51
#